data_AF-A0A9P8M0X3-F1
#
_entry.id   AF-A0A9P8M0X3-F1
#
_cell.length_a   1.000
_cell.length_b   1.000
_cell.length_c   1.000
_cell.angle_alpha   90.00
_cell.angle_beta   90.00
_cell.angle_gamma   90.00
#
_symmetry.space_group_name_H-M   'P 1'
#
loop_
_entity.id
_entity.type
_entity.pdbx_description
1 polymer ?
#
loop_
_entity_poly.entity_id
_entity_poly.type
_entity_poly.pdbx_seq_one_letter_code
_entity_poly.pdbx_strand_id
1 'polypeptide(L)'
;MASQPPPTLDLTDMTVRDLTEDCLSTFACCIQLGYHDHQVVLDNMLESLHLWAQSTAETAAASGSLEQALESRPDDLQNIKFHLFMISVELNSYAMNSTNYETAKKYILTIGRYIESLDMMTRAVIGQRP
;
A
#
# COMPACT_ATOMS: atom_id res chain seq x y z
N MET A 1 -33.80 -4.51 4.55
CA MET A 1 -32.68 -4.60 5.51
C MET A 1 -31.71 -3.50 5.10
N ALA A 2 -31.52 -2.49 5.95
CA ALA A 2 -30.54 -1.45 5.67
C ALA A 2 -29.15 -2.06 5.82
N SER A 3 -28.38 -2.09 4.74
CA SER A 3 -26.95 -2.42 4.82
C SER A 3 -26.31 -1.42 5.78
N GLN A 4 -25.70 -1.92 6.85
CA GLN A 4 -24.85 -1.07 7.68
C GLN A 4 -23.80 -0.43 6.76
N PRO A 5 -23.53 0.89 6.89
CA PRO A 5 -22.39 1.46 6.22
C PRO A 5 -21.15 0.64 6.60
N PRO A 6 -20.23 0.38 5.66
CA PRO A 6 -19.00 -0.33 5.99
C PRO A 6 -18.35 0.37 7.18
N PRO A 7 -17.74 -0.37 8.13
CA PRO A 7 -17.00 0.27 9.22
C PRO A 7 -16.07 1.30 8.59
N THR A 8 -16.23 2.57 8.99
CA THR A 8 -15.33 3.64 8.59
C THR A 8 -13.96 3.21 9.07
N LEU A 9 -13.08 2.86 8.12
CA LEU A 9 -11.72 2.46 8.43
C LEU A 9 -11.02 3.68 9.02
N ASP A 10 -10.90 3.68 10.35
CA ASP A 10 -10.21 4.73 11.08
C ASP A 10 -8.70 4.45 11.05
N LEU A 11 -7.99 5.21 10.22
CA LEU A 11 -6.52 5.16 10.10
C LEU A 11 -5.86 6.38 10.76
N THR A 12 -6.60 7.10 11.62
CA THR A 12 -6.12 8.35 12.20
C THR A 12 -4.89 8.11 13.09
N ASP A 13 -4.88 6.99 13.80
CA ASP A 13 -3.79 6.60 14.72
C ASP A 13 -2.59 5.95 14.01
N MET A 14 -2.71 5.54 12.74
CA MET A 14 -1.63 4.89 12.00
C MET A 14 -0.89 5.90 11.14
N THR A 15 0.44 5.93 11.23
CA THR A 15 1.23 6.75 10.31
C THR A 15 1.41 6.05 8.96
N VAL A 16 1.68 6.83 7.91
CA VAL A 16 2.07 6.31 6.60
C VAL A 16 3.30 5.42 6.72
N ARG A 17 4.22 5.78 7.62
CA ARG A 17 5.40 4.97 7.92
C ARG A 17 5.01 3.61 8.50
N ASP A 18 4.15 3.56 9.52
CA ASP A 18 3.72 2.29 10.14
C ASP A 18 3.05 1.37 9.12
N LEU A 19 2.15 1.94 8.31
CA LEU A 19 1.46 1.20 7.25
C LEU A 19 2.41 0.70 6.16
N THR A 20 3.45 1.48 5.83
CA THR A 20 4.48 1.07 4.87
C THR A 20 5.31 -0.07 5.43
N GLU A 21 5.75 0.03 6.69
CA GLU A 21 6.52 -1.04 7.36
C GLU A 21 5.71 -2.34 7.45
N ASP A 22 4.40 -2.26 7.73
CA ASP A 22 3.49 -3.41 7.74
C ASP A 22 3.37 -4.07 6.35
N CYS A 23 3.21 -3.28 5.28
CA CYS A 23 3.19 -3.80 3.92
C CYS A 23 4.50 -4.51 3.55
N LEU A 24 5.65 -3.89 3.83
CA LEU A 24 6.96 -4.44 3.50
C LEU A 24 7.23 -5.75 4.25
N SER A 25 6.90 -5.80 5.54
CA SER A 25 6.99 -7.02 6.36
C SER A 25 6.10 -8.13 5.80
N THR A 26 4.86 -7.81 5.44
CA THR A 26 3.91 -8.79 4.90
C THR A 26 4.34 -9.30 3.52
N PHE A 27 4.88 -8.43 2.66
CA PHE A 27 5.46 -8.82 1.37
C PHE A 27 6.59 -9.83 1.51
N ALA A 28 7.53 -9.58 2.43
CA ALA A 28 8.65 -10.49 2.66
C ALA A 28 8.18 -11.90 3.05
N CYS A 29 7.10 -12.00 3.82
CA CYS A 29 6.44 -13.27 4.11
C CYS A 29 5.77 -13.89 2.88
N CYS A 30 5.11 -13.08 2.04
CA CYS A 30 4.33 -13.55 0.89
C CYS A 30 5.18 -14.04 -0.28
N ILE A 31 6.36 -13.47 -0.53
CA ILE A 31 7.24 -13.82 -1.66
C ILE A 31 7.70 -15.30 -1.61
N GLN A 32 7.72 -15.91 -0.42
CA GLN A 32 8.10 -17.31 -0.27
C GLN A 32 6.91 -18.28 -0.46
N LEU A 33 5.71 -17.76 -0.66
CA LEU A 33 4.49 -18.54 -0.79
C LEU A 33 4.09 -18.73 -2.27
N GLY A 34 3.18 -19.67 -2.50
CA GLY A 34 2.56 -19.88 -3.80
C GLY A 34 3.47 -20.39 -4.91
N TYR A 35 3.12 -20.03 -6.15
CA TYR A 35 3.74 -20.52 -7.38
C TYR A 35 4.90 -19.62 -7.80
N HIS A 36 5.92 -20.18 -8.45
CA HIS A 36 7.16 -19.44 -8.77
C HIS A 36 6.92 -18.13 -9.56
N ASP A 37 6.01 -18.13 -10.52
CA ASP A 37 5.64 -16.94 -11.28
C ASP A 37 4.98 -15.86 -10.41
N HIS A 38 4.13 -16.25 -9.46
CA HIS A 38 3.59 -15.34 -8.45
C HIS A 38 4.68 -14.72 -7.59
N GLN A 39 5.70 -15.49 -7.22
CA GLN A 39 6.82 -15.01 -6.41
C GLN A 39 7.60 -13.92 -7.14
N VAL A 40 7.91 -14.14 -8.43
CA VAL A 40 8.60 -13.14 -9.27
C VAL A 40 7.78 -11.85 -9.38
N VAL A 41 6.46 -11.95 -9.52
CA VAL A 41 5.59 -10.76 -9.60
C VAL A 41 5.55 -10.03 -8.26
N LEU A 42 5.43 -10.74 -7.14
CA LEU A 42 5.44 -10.15 -5.81
C LEU A 42 6.79 -9.49 -5.46
N ASP A 43 7.91 -10.06 -5.91
CA ASP A 43 9.24 -9.49 -5.73
C ASP A 43 9.39 -8.14 -6.43
N ASN A 44 8.93 -8.03 -7.68
CA ASN A 44 8.89 -6.76 -8.42
C ASN A 44 7.97 -5.73 -7.74
N MET A 45 6.85 -6.17 -7.16
CA MET A 45 5.93 -5.29 -6.43
C MET A 45 6.55 -4.79 -5.13
N LEU A 46 7.29 -5.64 -4.42
CA LEU A 46 8.05 -5.26 -3.23
C LEU A 46 9.11 -4.21 -3.58
N GLU A 47 9.87 -4.41 -4.67
CA GLU A 47 10.84 -3.40 -5.13
C GLU A 47 10.15 -2.07 -5.47
N SER A 48 9.01 -2.12 -6.15
CA SER A 48 8.21 -0.92 -6.47
C SER A 48 7.75 -0.18 -5.22
N LEU A 49 7.29 -0.91 -4.18
CA LEU A 49 6.88 -0.32 -2.91
C LEU A 49 8.07 0.27 -2.14
N HIS A 50 9.24 -0.38 -2.19
CA HIS A 50 10.47 0.17 -1.61
C HIS A 50 10.89 1.48 -2.28
N LEU A 51 10.88 1.55 -3.62
CA LEU A 51 11.20 2.76 -4.37
C LEU A 51 10.21 3.89 -4.06
N TRP A 52 8.91 3.56 -3.98
CA TRP A 52 7.88 4.50 -3.57
C TRP A 52 8.12 5.04 -2.16
N ALA A 53 8.41 4.15 -1.19
CA ALA A 53 8.65 4.53 0.19
C ALA A 53 9.87 5.44 0.33
N GLN A 54 10.96 5.13 -0.38
CA GLN A 54 12.16 5.96 -0.41
C GLN A 54 11.88 7.36 -0.97
N SER A 55 11.24 7.45 -2.15
CA SER A 55 10.88 8.72 -2.79
C SER A 55 9.96 9.58 -1.89
N THR A 56 9.03 8.93 -1.21
CA THR A 56 8.09 9.58 -0.28
C THR A 56 8.83 10.12 0.95
N ALA A 57 9.76 9.35 1.52
CA ALA A 57 10.59 9.78 2.64
C ALA A 57 11.49 10.96 2.27
N GLU A 58 12.12 10.94 1.10
CA GLU A 58 12.95 12.04 0.58
C GLU A 58 12.12 13.33 0.45
N THR A 59 10.88 13.22 -0.03
CA THR A 59 9.98 14.36 -0.11
C THR A 59 9.59 14.88 1.27
N ALA A 60 9.19 13.98 2.16
CA ALA A 60 8.73 14.31 3.50
C ALA A 60 9.86 14.84 4.40
N ALA A 61 11.13 14.67 4.02
CA ALA A 61 12.29 15.02 4.83
C ALA A 61 12.30 16.49 5.31
N ALA A 62 11.83 17.42 4.47
CA ALA A 62 11.74 18.84 4.85
C ALA A 62 10.68 19.13 5.92
N SER A 63 9.61 18.33 5.93
CA SER A 63 8.49 18.45 6.87
C SER A 63 8.57 17.46 8.02
N GLY A 64 9.57 16.58 8.08
CA GLY A 64 9.72 15.54 9.10
C GLY A 64 8.83 14.30 8.89
N SER A 65 7.61 14.44 8.37
CA SER A 65 6.74 13.32 8.00
C SER A 65 5.80 13.65 6.84
N LEU A 66 5.19 12.61 6.25
CA LEU A 66 4.21 12.81 5.17
C LEU A 66 2.90 13.40 5.71
N GLU A 67 2.52 13.05 6.95
CA GLU A 67 1.38 13.66 7.64
C GLU A 67 1.55 15.17 7.75
N GLN A 68 2.74 15.64 8.14
CA GLN A 68 3.02 17.06 8.24
C GLN A 68 3.14 17.73 6.87
N ALA A 69 3.72 17.05 5.87
CA ALA A 69 3.78 17.55 4.50
C ALA A 69 2.40 17.70 3.84
N LEU A 70 1.40 16.94 4.31
CA LEU A 70 0.03 16.91 3.80
C LEU A 70 -1.00 17.45 4.79
N GLU A 71 -0.59 18.22 5.80
CA GLU A 71 -1.50 18.74 6.83
C GLU A 71 -2.66 19.59 6.24
N SER A 72 -2.40 20.29 5.13
CA SER A 72 -3.37 21.08 4.39
C SER A 72 -4.20 20.27 3.38
N ARG A 73 -3.90 18.99 3.23
CA ARG A 73 -4.50 18.05 2.27
C ARG A 73 -4.86 16.72 2.95
N PRO A 74 -5.77 16.74 3.94
CA PRO A 74 -6.10 15.56 4.75
C PRO A 74 -6.71 14.41 3.93
N ASP A 75 -7.48 14.72 2.88
CA ASP A 75 -8.08 13.69 2.02
C ASP A 75 -7.01 12.92 1.22
N ASP A 76 -5.97 13.62 0.73
CA ASP A 76 -4.86 13.00 0.02
C ASP A 76 -4.05 12.08 0.96
N LEU A 77 -3.77 12.55 2.18
CA LEU A 77 -3.13 11.75 3.21
C LEU A 77 -3.96 10.51 3.57
N GLN A 78 -5.27 10.67 3.75
CA GLN A 78 -6.16 9.56 4.06
C GLN A 78 -6.22 8.55 2.92
N ASN A 79 -6.22 9.00 1.66
CA ASN A 79 -6.17 8.13 0.49
C ASN A 79 -4.87 7.31 0.43
N ILE A 80 -3.72 7.92 0.72
CA ILE A 80 -2.43 7.22 0.80
C ILE A 80 -2.48 6.13 1.87
N LYS A 81 -2.94 6.49 3.09
CA LYS A 81 -3.08 5.53 4.19
C LYS A 81 -4.03 4.38 3.82
N PHE A 82 -5.16 4.69 3.19
CA PHE A 82 -6.13 3.69 2.74
C PHE A 82 -5.51 2.69 1.75
N HIS A 83 -4.72 3.17 0.78
CA HIS A 83 -4.11 2.28 -0.21
C HIS A 83 -3.06 1.36 0.42
N LEU A 84 -2.23 1.88 1.32
CA LEU A 84 -1.29 1.05 2.07
C LEU A 84 -2.02 -0.01 2.91
N PHE A 85 -3.09 0.38 3.60
CA PHE A 85 -3.90 -0.56 4.36
C PHE A 85 -4.49 -1.66 3.46
N MET A 86 -5.05 -1.28 2.30
CA MET A 86 -5.60 -2.25 1.35
C MET A 86 -4.52 -3.18 0.78
N ILE A 87 -3.31 -2.69 0.50
CA ILE A 87 -2.18 -3.55 0.10
C ILE A 87 -1.92 -4.62 1.17
N SER A 88 -1.84 -4.24 2.44
CA SER A 88 -1.65 -5.19 3.54
C SER A 88 -2.80 -6.21 3.64
N VAL A 89 -4.05 -5.78 3.54
CA VAL A 89 -5.23 -6.67 3.55
C VAL A 89 -5.18 -7.70 2.41
N GLU A 90 -4.84 -7.26 1.21
CA GLU A 90 -4.79 -8.12 0.03
C GLU A 90 -3.58 -9.06 0.07
N LEU A 91 -2.44 -8.65 0.65
CA LEU A 91 -1.29 -9.52 0.91
C LEU A 91 -1.64 -10.63 1.91
N ASN A 92 -2.33 -10.28 3.00
CA ASN A 92 -2.81 -11.28 3.97
C ASN A 92 -3.79 -12.26 3.29
N SER A 93 -4.69 -11.75 2.45
CA SER A 93 -5.63 -12.57 1.68
C SER A 93 -4.92 -13.49 0.68
N TYR A 94 -3.86 -12.99 0.02
CA TYR A 94 -2.98 -13.80 -0.82
C TYR A 94 -2.33 -14.92 -0.01
N ALA A 95 -1.72 -14.61 1.15
CA ALA A 95 -1.03 -15.60 1.97
C ALA A 95 -1.94 -16.78 2.34
N MET A 96 -3.18 -16.48 2.76
CA MET A 96 -4.19 -17.49 3.10
C MET A 96 -4.63 -18.34 1.91
N ASN A 97 -4.52 -17.83 0.69
CA ASN A 97 -5.01 -18.49 -0.54
C ASN A 97 -3.90 -18.86 -1.52
N SER A 98 -2.64 -18.82 -1.08
CA SER A 98 -1.45 -18.92 -1.94
C SER A 98 -1.35 -20.25 -2.72
N THR A 99 -2.00 -21.31 -2.24
CA THR A 99 -2.05 -22.63 -2.89
C THR A 99 -3.08 -22.72 -4.02
N ASN A 100 -4.06 -21.81 -4.08
CA ASN A 100 -5.04 -21.74 -5.17
C ASN A 100 -4.58 -20.72 -6.21
N TYR A 101 -4.08 -21.21 -7.35
CA TYR A 101 -3.48 -20.37 -8.39
C TYR A 101 -4.38 -19.21 -8.83
N GLU A 102 -5.62 -19.50 -9.25
CA GLU A 102 -6.53 -18.47 -9.79
C GLU A 102 -6.96 -17.46 -8.74
N THR A 103 -7.16 -17.89 -7.49
CA THR A 103 -7.49 -16.98 -6.39
C THR A 103 -6.28 -16.11 -6.01
N ALA A 104 -5.11 -16.72 -5.86
CA ALA A 104 -3.87 -16.02 -5.56
C ALA A 104 -3.53 -14.98 -6.64
N LYS A 105 -3.69 -15.34 -7.91
CA LYS A 105 -3.50 -14.42 -9.05
C LYS A 105 -4.41 -13.20 -8.98
N LYS A 106 -5.68 -13.35 -8.56
CA LYS A 106 -6.59 -12.21 -8.39
C LYS A 106 -6.07 -11.25 -7.32
N TYR A 107 -5.61 -11.78 -6.19
CA TYR A 107 -5.04 -10.95 -5.13
C TYR A 107 -3.78 -10.20 -5.58
N ILE A 108 -2.87 -10.87 -6.31
CA ILE A 108 -1.69 -10.21 -6.90
C ILE A 108 -2.09 -9.06 -7.81
N LEU A 109 -3.07 -9.27 -8.70
CA LEU A 109 -3.55 -8.22 -9.60
C LEU A 109 -4.14 -7.04 -8.83
N THR A 110 -4.88 -7.30 -7.75
CA THR A 110 -5.43 -6.26 -6.88
C THR A 110 -4.34 -5.49 -6.14
N ILE A 111 -3.35 -6.18 -5.56
CA ILE A 111 -2.18 -5.58 -4.90
C ILE A 111 -1.45 -4.64 -5.88
N GLY A 112 -1.17 -5.12 -7.10
CA GLY A 112 -0.53 -4.30 -8.14
C GLY A 112 -1.28 -3.01 -8.44
N ARG A 113 -2.61 -3.07 -8.58
CA ARG A 113 -3.44 -1.88 -8.81
C ARG A 113 -3.37 -0.88 -7.66
N TYR A 114 -3.34 -1.34 -6.42
CA TYR A 114 -3.22 -0.45 -5.27
C TYR A 114 -1.84 0.20 -5.21
N ILE A 115 -0.76 -0.51 -5.54
CA ILE A 115 0.60 0.05 -5.63
C ILE A 115 0.71 1.08 -6.75
N GLU A 116 0.19 0.79 -7.94
CA GLU A 116 0.16 1.75 -9.05
C GLU A 116 -0.64 3.01 -8.69
N SER A 117 -1.80 2.85 -8.07
CA SER A 117 -2.64 3.97 -7.62
C SER A 117 -1.94 4.80 -6.54
N LEU A 118 -1.25 4.14 -5.61
CA LEU A 118 -0.45 4.79 -4.56
C LEU A 118 0.66 5.66 -5.17
N ASP A 119 1.42 5.14 -6.13
CA ASP A 119 2.47 5.89 -6.83
C ASP A 119 1.89 7.10 -7.60
N MET A 120 0.82 6.89 -8.36
CA MET A 120 0.16 7.96 -9.13
C MET A 120 -0.34 9.10 -8.23
N MET A 121 -1.06 8.78 -7.14
CA MET A 121 -1.57 9.79 -6.21
C MET A 121 -0.42 10.53 -5.53
N THR A 122 0.57 9.79 -5.04
CA THR A 122 1.71 10.39 -4.34
C THR A 122 2.43 11.36 -5.26
N ARG A 123 2.71 11.00 -6.52
CA ARG A 123 3.30 11.93 -7.51
C ARG A 123 2.43 13.14 -7.79
N ALA A 124 1.11 12.97 -7.90
CA ALA A 124 0.20 14.10 -8.14
C ALA A 124 0.19 15.10 -6.98
N VAL A 125 0.28 14.60 -5.75
CA VAL A 125 0.22 15.40 -4.53
C VAL A 125 1.59 16.00 -4.18
N ILE A 126 2.68 15.27 -4.38
CA ILE A 126 4.04 15.68 -4.03
C ILE A 126 4.74 16.43 -5.17
N GLY A 127 4.50 16.05 -6.42
CA GLY A 127 5.12 16.64 -7.61
C GLY A 127 4.64 18.05 -7.92
N GLN A 128 3.53 18.49 -7.32
CA GLN A 128 3.08 19.88 -7.34
C GLN A 128 3.76 20.69 -6.23
N ARG A 129 5.06 20.97 -6.38
CA ARG A 129 5.66 22.13 -5.70
C ARG A 129 5.28 23.40 -6.48
N PRO A 130 4.76 24.46 -5.83
CA PRO A 130 4.64 25.77 -6.45
C PRO A 130 6.02 26.36 -6.81
#